data_AF-A0A853JF05-F1
#
_entry.id   AF-A0A853JF05-F1
#
_cell.length_a   1.000
_cell.length_b   1.000
_cell.length_c   1.000
_cell.angle_alpha   90.00
_cell.angle_beta   90.00
_cell.angle_gamma   90.00
#
_symmetry.space_group_name_H-M   'P 1'
#
loop_
_entity.id
_entity.type
_entity.pdbx_description
1 polymer ?
#
loop_
_entity_poly.entity_id
_entity_poly.type
_entity_poly.pdbx_seq_one_letter_code
_entity_poly.pdbx_strand_id
1 'polypeptide(L)'
;PPAGSQHESMDALVAQVQAQSDRNQAETSQALASLGGGREAPEQPARSPLVQEKLRACPKANTLAGIECRSRVCAQHAGEDAACPRR
;
A
#
# COMPACT_ATOMS: atom_id res chain seq x y z
N PRO A 1 -51.80 -23.87 5.56
CA PRO A 1 -50.70 -22.88 5.60
C PRO A 1 -49.33 -23.53 5.89
N PRO A 2 -48.35 -23.44 4.97
CA PRO A 2 -46.95 -23.75 5.27
C PRO A 2 -46.02 -22.60 4.85
N ALA A 3 -46.15 -21.44 5.50
CA ALA A 3 -45.25 -20.31 5.29
C ALA A 3 -44.02 -20.32 6.22
N GLY A 4 -44.08 -21.04 7.36
CA GLY A 4 -43.03 -21.02 8.39
C GLY A 4 -41.73 -21.74 8.01
N SER A 5 -41.81 -22.90 7.35
CA SER A 5 -40.63 -23.73 7.10
C SER A 5 -39.64 -23.14 6.08
N GLN A 6 -40.13 -22.33 5.14
CA GLN A 6 -39.27 -21.64 4.17
C GLN A 6 -38.52 -20.46 4.80
N HIS A 7 -39.14 -19.78 5.78
CA HIS A 7 -38.50 -18.68 6.50
C HIS A 7 -37.36 -19.17 7.38
N GLU A 8 -37.58 -20.23 8.16
CA GLU A 8 -36.51 -20.88 8.95
C GLU A 8 -35.33 -21.34 8.08
N SER A 9 -35.61 -21.84 6.87
CA SER A 9 -34.56 -22.25 5.93
C SER A 9 -33.78 -21.07 5.36
N MET A 10 -34.44 -19.92 5.12
CA MET A 10 -33.80 -18.70 4.66
C MET A 10 -32.93 -18.06 5.77
N ASP A 11 -33.42 -18.03 7.00
CA ASP A 11 -32.65 -17.55 8.16
C ASP A 11 -31.39 -18.40 8.40
N ALA A 12 -31.51 -19.73 8.27
CA ALA A 12 -30.38 -20.65 8.37
C ALA A 12 -29.33 -20.42 7.27
N LEU A 13 -29.75 -20.01 6.07
CA LEU A 13 -28.84 -19.66 4.99
C LEU A 13 -28.13 -18.32 5.26
N VAL A 14 -28.85 -17.31 5.75
CA VAL A 14 -28.28 -16.00 6.12
C VAL A 14 -27.23 -16.16 7.21
N ALA A 15 -27.52 -16.97 8.24
CA ALA A 15 -26.57 -17.27 9.31
C ALA A 15 -25.29 -17.95 8.78
N GLN A 16 -25.43 -18.87 7.81
CA GLN A 16 -24.27 -19.52 7.18
C GLN A 16 -23.42 -18.53 6.37
N VAL A 17 -24.05 -17.64 5.59
CA VAL A 17 -23.33 -16.63 4.78
C VAL A 17 -22.58 -15.64 5.67
N GLN A 18 -23.18 -15.21 6.78
CA GLN A 18 -22.52 -14.32 7.75
C GLN A 18 -21.31 -15.00 8.38
N ALA A 19 -21.47 -16.24 8.86
CA ALA A 19 -20.37 -17.01 9.45
C ALA A 19 -19.23 -17.29 8.43
N GLN A 20 -19.55 -17.48 7.16
CA GLN A 20 -18.54 -17.60 6.10
C GLN A 20 -17.82 -16.27 5.82
N SER A 21 -18.55 -15.16 5.80
CA SER A 21 -17.93 -13.83 5.64
C SER A 21 -16.97 -13.51 6.77
N ASP A 22 -17.35 -13.78 8.02
CA ASP A 22 -16.50 -13.51 9.19
C ASP A 22 -15.19 -14.32 9.11
N ARG A 23 -15.28 -15.59 8.71
CA ARG A 23 -14.10 -16.46 8.49
C ARG A 23 -13.20 -15.92 7.39
N ASN A 24 -13.76 -15.55 6.25
CA ASN A 24 -13.00 -14.98 5.13
C ASN A 24 -12.32 -13.66 5.52
N GLN A 25 -12.98 -12.80 6.29
CA GLN A 25 -12.40 -11.55 6.76
C GLN A 25 -11.24 -11.80 7.72
N ALA A 26 -11.39 -12.74 8.66
CA ALA A 26 -10.32 -13.10 9.59
C ALA A 26 -9.10 -13.68 8.86
N GLU A 27 -9.31 -14.59 7.90
CA GLU A 27 -8.25 -15.19 7.09
C GLU A 27 -7.54 -14.14 6.24
N THR A 28 -8.30 -13.25 5.59
CA THR A 28 -7.74 -12.14 4.78
C THR A 28 -6.90 -11.20 5.65
N SER A 29 -7.38 -10.90 6.85
CA SER A 29 -6.67 -10.03 7.79
C SER A 29 -5.35 -10.67 8.26
N GLN A 30 -5.35 -11.97 8.54
CA GLN A 30 -4.13 -12.72 8.87
C GLN A 30 -3.15 -12.80 7.69
N ALA A 31 -3.65 -13.01 6.47
CA ALA A 31 -2.83 -13.01 5.27
C ALA A 31 -2.19 -11.64 5.04
N LEU A 32 -2.94 -10.55 5.18
CA LEU A 32 -2.43 -9.18 5.05
C LEU A 32 -1.41 -8.83 6.14
N ALA A 33 -1.63 -9.28 7.38
CA ALA A 33 -0.66 -9.14 8.46
C ALA A 33 0.66 -9.87 8.14
N SER A 34 0.58 -11.07 7.57
CA SER A 34 1.74 -11.86 7.14
C SER A 34 2.53 -11.20 5.99
N LEU A 35 1.86 -10.43 5.14
CA LEU A 35 2.49 -9.64 4.06
C LEU A 35 3.16 -8.34 4.56
N GLY A 36 3.13 -8.07 5.87
CA GLY A 36 3.81 -6.93 6.47
C GLY A 36 2.89 -5.77 6.86
N GLY A 37 1.58 -5.97 6.92
CA GLY A 37 0.60 -4.95 7.35
C GLY A 37 0.74 -4.47 8.82
N GLY A 38 1.70 -5.02 9.57
CA GLY A 38 2.02 -4.62 10.95
C GLY A 38 3.34 -3.86 11.12
N ARG A 39 4.07 -3.55 10.05
CA ARG A 39 5.17 -2.58 10.15
C ARG A 39 4.54 -1.21 9.99
N GLU A 40 4.53 -0.44 11.08
CA GLU A 40 4.48 1.02 11.05
C GLU A 40 5.13 1.47 9.75
N ALA A 41 4.34 2.06 8.84
CA ALA A 41 4.87 2.50 7.56
C ALA A 41 6.12 3.32 7.90
N PRO A 42 7.33 2.89 7.48
CA PRO A 42 8.53 3.63 7.82
C PRO A 42 8.25 5.05 7.37
N GLU A 43 8.31 5.98 8.32
CA GLU A 43 7.94 7.38 8.13
C GLU A 43 8.46 7.81 6.77
N GLN A 44 7.56 7.90 5.79
CA GLN A 44 7.99 8.00 4.40
C GLN A 44 8.81 9.28 4.33
N PRO A 45 10.08 9.24 3.87
CA PRO A 45 10.92 10.42 3.89
C PRO A 45 10.17 11.55 3.22
N ALA A 46 10.01 12.67 3.93
CA ALA A 46 9.21 13.77 3.44
C ALA A 46 9.73 14.18 2.05
N ARG A 47 8.82 14.39 1.10
CA ARG A 47 9.17 14.91 -0.22
C ARG A 47 9.53 16.38 -0.07
N SER A 48 10.81 16.69 -0.10
CA SER A 48 11.31 18.05 -0.06
C SER A 48 10.95 18.76 -1.37
N PRO A 49 10.21 19.88 -1.33
CA PRO A 49 9.77 20.57 -2.55
C PRO A 49 10.97 21.04 -3.39
N LEU A 50 12.06 21.45 -2.73
CA LEU A 50 13.30 21.85 -3.38
C LEU A 50 13.95 20.70 -4.17
N VAL A 51 14.00 19.51 -3.57
CA VAL A 51 14.59 18.32 -4.21
C VAL A 51 13.75 17.90 -5.39
N GLN A 52 12.43 17.87 -5.24
CA GLN A 52 11.52 17.55 -6.34
C GLN A 52 11.62 18.53 -7.51
N GLU A 53 11.77 19.82 -7.25
CA GLU A 53 11.94 20.83 -8.31
C GLU A 53 13.23 20.59 -9.09
N LYS A 54 14.35 20.36 -8.40
CA LYS A 54 15.63 20.01 -9.04
C LYS A 54 15.55 18.71 -9.84
N LEU A 55 14.86 17.69 -9.32
CA LEU A 55 14.67 16.41 -10.01
C LEU A 55 13.81 16.54 -11.27
N ARG A 56 12.82 17.44 -11.28
CA ARG A 56 11.99 17.74 -12.47
C ARG A 56 12.76 18.49 -13.56
N ALA A 57 13.77 19.28 -13.19
CA ALA A 57 14.64 19.96 -14.15
C ALA A 57 15.60 18.99 -14.86
N CYS A 58 15.82 17.79 -14.31
CA CYS A 58 16.66 16.78 -14.96
C CYS A 58 15.99 16.21 -16.24
N PRO A 59 16.79 15.79 -17.23
CA PRO A 59 16.31 15.04 -18.41
C PRO A 59 15.56 13.75 -18.03
N LYS A 60 15.03 13.02 -19.02
CA LYS A 60 14.32 11.75 -18.79
C LYS A 60 15.17 10.74 -17.98
N ALA A 61 14.52 9.98 -17.09
CA ALA A 61 15.16 8.99 -16.19
C ALA A 61 15.85 7.83 -16.88
N ASN A 62 15.50 7.57 -18.12
CA ASN A 62 16.06 6.48 -18.91
C ASN A 62 17.26 6.88 -19.77
N THR A 63 17.85 8.08 -19.56
CA THR A 63 19.07 8.52 -20.27
C THR A 63 20.23 8.64 -19.30
N LEU A 64 21.47 8.44 -19.79
CA LEU A 64 22.68 8.59 -18.97
C LEU A 64 22.76 9.99 -18.33
N ALA A 65 22.54 11.04 -19.12
CA ALA A 65 22.51 12.43 -18.63
C ALA A 65 21.44 12.64 -17.55
N GLY A 66 20.29 11.99 -17.68
CA GLY A 66 19.22 12.04 -16.68
C GLY A 66 19.58 11.29 -15.40
N ILE A 67 20.23 10.13 -15.50
CA ILE A 67 20.67 9.35 -14.34
C ILE A 67 21.72 10.15 -13.56
N GLU A 68 22.74 10.67 -14.25
CA GLU A 68 23.80 11.47 -13.63
C GLU A 68 23.28 12.74 -12.96
N CYS A 69 22.36 13.46 -13.62
CA CYS A 69 21.72 14.65 -13.05
C CYS A 69 21.01 14.32 -11.72
N ARG A 70 20.19 13.27 -11.68
CA ARG A 70 19.48 12.85 -10.47
C ARG A 70 20.43 12.34 -9.39
N SER A 71 21.47 11.59 -9.76
CA SER A 71 22.51 11.15 -8.82
C SER A 71 23.22 12.34 -8.16
N ARG A 72 23.49 13.42 -8.90
CA ARG A 72 24.10 14.64 -8.35
C ARG A 72 23.17 15.39 -7.39
N VAL A 73 21.88 15.49 -7.73
CA VAL A 73 20.87 16.08 -6.84
C VAL A 73 20.77 15.27 -5.55
N CYS A 74 20.66 13.95 -5.66
CA CYS A 74 20.52 13.07 -4.50
C CYS A 74 21.78 12.88 -3.69
N ALA A 75 22.98 13.15 -4.22
CA ALA A 75 24.22 13.08 -3.45
C ALA A 75 24.23 14.04 -2.24
N GLN A 76 23.49 15.15 -2.31
CA GLN A 76 23.39 16.14 -1.23
C GLN A 76 22.17 15.93 -0.32
N HIS A 77 21.23 15.06 -0.73
CA HIS A 77 19.92 14.89 -0.09
C HIS A 77 19.57 13.41 0.19
N ALA A 78 20.59 12.56 0.27
CA ALA A 78 20.42 11.12 0.42
C ALA A 78 19.69 10.81 1.73
N GLY A 79 18.50 10.21 1.63
CA GLY A 79 17.67 9.89 2.80
C GLY A 79 16.85 11.01 3.39
N GLU A 80 17.00 12.24 2.90
CA GLU A 80 16.15 13.38 3.27
C GLU A 80 14.86 13.41 2.44
N ASP A 81 14.94 13.03 1.16
CA ASP A 81 13.81 12.99 0.23
C ASP A 81 13.49 11.55 -0.21
N ALA A 82 12.19 11.22 -0.33
CA ALA A 82 11.76 9.89 -0.79
C ALA A 82 12.29 9.49 -2.18
N ALA A 83 12.61 10.44 -3.04
CA ALA A 83 13.19 10.20 -4.36
C ALA A 83 14.70 9.94 -4.30
N CYS A 84 15.36 10.22 -3.17
CA CYS A 84 16.79 10.05 -2.97
C CYS A 84 17.08 8.89 -2.02
N PRO A 85 17.46 7.70 -2.54
CA PRO A 85 17.68 6.53 -1.71
C PRO A 85 18.85 6.76 -0.73
N ARG A 86 18.70 6.21 0.49
CA ARG A 86 19.83 6.08 1.42
C ARG A 86 20.80 5.05 0.84
N ARG A 87 22.09 5.40 0.80
CA ARG A 87 23.14 4.46 0.41
C ARG A 87 23.32 3.36 1.46
#